data_AF-A0A963CWF8-F1
#
_entry.id   AF-A0A963CWF8-F1
#
_cell.length_a   1.000
_cell.length_b   1.000
_cell.length_c   1.000
_cell.angle_alpha   90.00
_cell.angle_beta   90.00
_cell.angle_gamma   90.00
#
_symmetry.space_group_name_H-M   'P 1'
#
loop_
_entity.id
_entity.type
_entity.pdbx_description
1 polymer ?
#
loop_
_entity_poly.entity_id
_entity_poly.type
_entity_poly.pdbx_seq_one_letter_code
_entity_poly.pdbx_strand_id
1 'polypeptide(L)'
;MRSELTPTNQRQTRRNPAWNGLVAFGAASLLALMAGSAIAAEPTAIPVTDSTFKCLGEMTKVRHFFVDNLNGDTKATIAVAEKGSGDYPVGSVVQLIPGEAMVKQPKGFNAATRDWEFFELDVAKEGSTIRKRGFVD
;
A
#
# COMPACT_ATOMS: atom_id res chain seq x y z
N MET A 1 -82.60 -9.40 49.33
CA MET A 1 -82.39 -10.35 48.23
C MET A 1 -81.26 -9.86 47.35
N ARG A 2 -80.22 -10.70 47.17
CA ARG A 2 -79.19 -10.72 46.10
C ARG A 2 -78.15 -9.58 46.13
N SER A 3 -76.94 -9.79 46.70
CA SER A 3 -75.74 -10.40 46.09
C SER A 3 -75.41 -9.82 44.71
N GLU A 4 -74.40 -8.98 44.53
CA GLU A 4 -72.94 -9.21 44.60
C GLU A 4 -72.36 -9.16 43.17
N LEU A 5 -71.31 -8.36 43.03
CA LEU A 5 -70.13 -8.56 42.18
C LEU A 5 -70.21 -8.33 40.66
N THR A 6 -69.43 -7.31 40.30
CA THR A 6 -68.61 -7.17 39.09
C THR A 6 -68.04 -8.49 38.54
N PRO A 7 -67.96 -8.60 37.20
CA PRO A 7 -66.71 -9.01 36.57
C PRO A 7 -66.38 -8.13 35.34
N THR A 8 -65.16 -7.60 35.22
CA THR A 8 -63.99 -8.24 34.58
C THR A 8 -63.78 -7.73 33.15
N ASN A 9 -62.78 -6.87 33.05
CA ASN A 9 -62.02 -6.43 31.89
C ASN A 9 -61.73 -7.59 30.91
N GLN A 10 -62.19 -7.44 29.66
CA GLN A 10 -61.84 -8.32 28.55
C GLN A 10 -61.35 -7.49 27.37
N ARG A 11 -60.07 -7.71 27.03
CA ARG A 11 -59.40 -7.28 25.80
C ARG A 11 -60.26 -7.64 24.58
N GLN A 12 -60.65 -6.64 23.81
CA GLN A 12 -61.18 -6.82 22.46
C GLN A 12 -60.28 -6.06 21.48
N THR A 13 -59.12 -6.64 21.16
CA THR A 13 -58.43 -6.32 19.91
C THR A 13 -59.28 -6.88 18.77
N ARG A 14 -59.89 -5.97 18.01
CA ARG A 14 -60.78 -6.24 16.89
C ARG A 14 -60.13 -7.18 15.87
N ARG A 15 -60.84 -8.26 15.54
CA ARG A 15 -60.61 -9.07 14.34
C ARG A 15 -61.52 -8.60 13.19
N ASN A 16 -61.02 -8.86 11.98
CA ASN A 16 -61.67 -9.03 10.66
C ASN A 16 -61.45 -7.89 9.63
N PRO A 17 -61.51 -8.19 8.30
CA PRO A 17 -61.82 -9.47 7.63
C PRO A 17 -60.85 -9.89 6.49
N ALA A 18 -61.10 -11.12 6.03
CA ALA A 18 -60.49 -11.83 4.92
C ALA A 18 -60.58 -11.13 3.54
N TRP A 19 -59.53 -11.29 2.73
CA TRP A 19 -59.60 -11.25 1.26
C TRP A 19 -58.80 -12.43 0.71
N ASN A 20 -59.47 -13.23 -0.12
CA ASN A 20 -59.00 -14.45 -0.76
C ASN A 20 -57.76 -14.26 -1.66
N GLY A 21 -56.93 -15.29 -1.76
CA GLY A 21 -56.08 -15.50 -2.93
C GLY A 21 -54.83 -16.33 -2.66
N LEU A 22 -54.90 -17.64 -2.90
CA LEU A 22 -53.74 -18.52 -2.98
C LEU A 22 -52.77 -18.04 -4.09
N VAL A 23 -51.49 -17.83 -3.76
CA VAL A 23 -50.37 -18.20 -4.63
C VAL A 23 -49.26 -18.76 -3.76
N ALA A 24 -48.91 -20.02 -4.03
CA ALA A 24 -47.86 -20.77 -3.40
C ALA A 24 -46.47 -20.36 -3.94
N PHE A 25 -45.44 -20.94 -3.29
CA PHE A 25 -44.04 -21.04 -3.68
C PHE A 25 -43.08 -20.02 -3.05
N GLY A 26 -42.16 -20.60 -2.27
CA GLY A 26 -41.21 -19.89 -1.44
C GLY A 26 -40.03 -19.30 -2.21
N ALA A 27 -39.24 -18.54 -1.47
CA ALA A 27 -37.85 -18.34 -1.77
C ALA A 27 -37.15 -18.02 -0.44
N ALA A 28 -36.32 -18.95 0.03
CA ALA A 28 -35.37 -18.70 1.10
C ALA A 28 -34.39 -17.62 0.62
N SER A 29 -34.38 -16.46 1.27
CA SER A 29 -33.40 -15.41 0.99
C SER A 29 -32.04 -15.82 1.57
N LEU A 30 -31.24 -16.53 0.76
CA LEU A 30 -29.82 -16.70 1.01
C LEU A 30 -29.10 -15.36 0.75
N LEU A 31 -28.66 -14.69 1.82
CA LEU A 31 -27.64 -13.64 1.71
C LEU A 31 -26.31 -14.31 1.34
N ALA A 32 -25.92 -14.24 0.06
CA ALA A 32 -24.57 -14.60 -0.35
C ALA A 32 -23.61 -13.43 -0.04
N LEU A 33 -22.87 -13.53 1.07
CA LEU A 33 -21.67 -12.71 1.29
C LEU A 33 -20.59 -13.17 0.31
N MET A 34 -20.44 -12.45 -0.80
CA MET A 34 -19.25 -12.57 -1.65
C MET A 34 -18.14 -11.72 -1.04
N ALA A 35 -17.35 -12.33 -0.14
CA ALA A 35 -16.07 -11.78 0.27
C ALA A 35 -15.08 -11.96 -0.89
N GLY A 36 -14.95 -10.93 -1.74
CA GLY A 36 -13.89 -10.88 -2.75
C GLY A 36 -12.55 -10.73 -2.06
N SER A 37 -11.73 -11.78 -2.06
CA SER A 37 -10.32 -11.66 -1.70
C SER A 37 -9.60 -10.83 -2.76
N ALA A 38 -9.32 -9.57 -2.45
CA ALA A 38 -8.40 -8.77 -3.24
C ALA A 38 -6.99 -9.35 -3.09
N ILE A 39 -6.52 -10.06 -4.11
CA ILE A 39 -5.09 -10.38 -4.23
C ILE A 39 -4.38 -9.05 -4.48
N ALA A 40 -3.68 -8.54 -3.46
CA ALA A 40 -2.77 -7.42 -3.62
C ALA A 40 -1.67 -7.87 -4.58
N ALA A 41 -1.56 -7.21 -5.74
CA ALA A 41 -0.41 -7.41 -6.62
C ALA A 41 0.85 -6.93 -5.89
N GLU A 42 1.89 -7.76 -5.87
CA GLU A 42 3.16 -7.33 -5.30
C GLU A 42 3.74 -6.19 -6.14
N PRO A 43 4.31 -5.14 -5.50
CA PRO A 43 4.88 -4.02 -6.21
C PRO A 43 6.04 -4.50 -7.10
N THR A 44 5.92 -4.26 -8.40
CA THR A 44 6.98 -4.61 -9.36
C THR A 44 8.24 -3.80 -9.07
N ALA A 45 9.32 -4.47 -8.69
CA ALA A 45 10.60 -3.83 -8.43
C ALA A 45 11.12 -3.07 -9.66
N ILE A 46 11.77 -1.93 -9.43
CA ILE A 46 12.60 -1.26 -10.42
C ILE A 46 13.81 -2.17 -10.68
N PRO A 47 14.11 -2.51 -11.95
CA PRO A 47 15.30 -3.26 -12.28
C PRO A 47 16.55 -2.41 -12.00
N VAL A 48 17.43 -2.93 -11.14
CA VAL A 48 18.73 -2.32 -10.84
C VAL A 48 19.82 -3.31 -11.26
N THR A 49 20.72 -2.85 -12.12
CA THR A 49 21.82 -3.64 -12.72
C THR A 49 23.11 -2.83 -12.66
N ASP A 50 24.24 -3.42 -13.00
CA ASP A 50 25.54 -2.71 -13.03
C ASP A 50 25.48 -1.43 -13.89
N SER A 51 24.78 -1.49 -15.02
CA SER A 51 24.58 -0.33 -15.92
C SER A 51 23.81 0.83 -15.29
N THR A 52 23.11 0.62 -14.18
CA THR A 52 22.46 1.68 -13.40
C THR A 52 23.48 2.64 -12.80
N PHE A 53 24.67 2.15 -12.43
CA PHE A 53 25.68 2.89 -11.69
C PHE A 53 26.90 3.24 -12.54
N LYS A 54 26.73 3.97 -13.65
CA LYS A 54 27.84 4.36 -14.53
C LYS A 54 28.92 5.17 -13.80
N CYS A 55 28.56 6.31 -13.20
CA CYS A 55 29.48 7.08 -12.37
C CYS A 55 28.68 7.81 -11.29
N LEU A 56 28.88 7.46 -10.02
CA LEU A 56 28.18 8.13 -8.92
C LEU A 56 28.52 9.64 -8.83
N GLY A 57 29.70 10.03 -9.32
CA GLY A 57 30.14 11.42 -9.34
C GLY A 57 29.46 12.28 -10.42
N GLU A 58 28.80 11.68 -11.41
CA GLU A 58 28.05 12.38 -12.47
C GLU A 58 26.59 12.65 -12.09
N MET A 59 26.12 12.08 -10.97
CA MET A 59 24.82 12.39 -10.40
C MET A 59 24.76 13.85 -9.89
N THR A 60 23.58 14.34 -9.53
CA THR A 60 23.44 15.71 -9.03
C THR A 60 23.96 15.81 -7.60
N LYS A 61 24.97 16.65 -7.36
CA LYS A 61 25.47 16.92 -6.01
C LYS A 61 24.45 17.72 -5.19
N VAL A 62 24.07 17.20 -4.03
CA VAL A 62 23.26 17.88 -3.01
C VAL A 62 24.04 17.87 -1.70
N ARG A 63 24.44 19.06 -1.23
CA ARG A 63 25.36 19.23 -0.10
C ARG A 63 26.66 18.41 -0.26
N HIS A 64 26.79 17.31 0.49
CA HIS A 64 27.99 16.47 0.56
C HIS A 64 27.82 15.10 -0.11
N PHE A 65 26.65 14.81 -0.70
CA PHE A 65 26.36 13.55 -1.37
C PHE A 65 25.79 13.80 -2.77
N PHE A 66 25.57 12.74 -3.54
CA PHE A 66 25.03 12.81 -4.89
C PHE A 66 23.70 12.07 -4.99
N VAL A 67 22.81 12.57 -5.86
CA VAL A 67 21.47 12.02 -6.09
C VAL A 67 21.09 11.98 -7.56
N ASP A 68 20.25 11.01 -7.92
CA ASP A 68 19.59 10.93 -9.22
C ASP A 68 18.21 10.27 -9.10
N ASN A 69 17.54 9.97 -10.21
CA ASN A 69 16.29 9.22 -10.22
C ASN A 69 16.15 8.35 -11.48
N LEU A 70 15.98 7.03 -11.30
CA LEU A 70 15.83 6.05 -12.38
C LEU A 70 14.53 6.21 -13.20
N ASN A 71 13.52 6.84 -12.61
CA ASN A 71 12.26 7.17 -13.28
C ASN A 71 12.28 8.57 -13.92
N GLY A 72 13.42 9.29 -13.85
CA GLY A 72 13.61 10.62 -14.43
C GLY A 72 13.13 11.79 -13.55
N ASP A 73 12.60 11.53 -12.36
CA ASP A 73 12.14 12.58 -11.43
C ASP A 73 13.26 13.11 -10.52
N THR A 74 14.40 13.45 -11.13
CA THR A 74 15.60 13.92 -10.41
C THR A 74 15.31 15.23 -9.66
N LYS A 75 14.42 16.08 -10.17
CA LYS A 75 14.04 17.34 -9.51
C LYS A 75 13.33 17.11 -8.17
N ALA A 76 12.38 16.18 -8.09
CA ALA A 76 11.73 15.87 -6.83
C ALA A 76 12.69 15.19 -5.84
N THR A 77 13.58 14.32 -6.33
CA THR A 77 14.66 13.74 -5.50
C THR A 77 15.53 14.84 -4.88
N ILE A 78 15.98 15.81 -5.68
CA ILE A 78 16.77 16.96 -5.21
C ILE A 78 16.00 17.76 -4.17
N ALA A 79 14.72 18.05 -4.42
CA ALA A 79 13.91 18.84 -3.49
C ALA A 79 13.82 18.21 -2.09
N VAL A 80 13.61 16.88 -2.02
CA VAL A 80 13.60 16.14 -0.76
C VAL A 80 14.99 16.11 -0.13
N ALA A 81 16.02 15.86 -0.94
CA ALA A 81 17.41 15.83 -0.48
C ALA A 81 17.86 17.17 0.12
N GLU A 82 17.57 18.29 -0.54
CA GLU A 82 17.88 19.64 -0.05
C GLU A 82 17.17 19.94 1.27
N LYS A 83 15.90 19.55 1.40
CA LYS A 83 15.16 19.67 2.66
C LYS A 83 15.74 18.79 3.77
N GLY A 84 16.41 17.70 3.43
CA GLY A 84 16.95 16.72 4.38
C GLY A 84 15.89 15.92 5.13
N SER A 85 14.62 16.03 4.72
CA SER A 85 13.50 15.31 5.30
C SER A 85 12.35 15.19 4.29
N GLY A 86 11.54 14.15 4.44
CA GLY A 86 10.42 13.84 3.55
C GLY A 86 10.58 12.47 2.92
N ASP A 87 9.58 12.08 2.13
CA ASP A 87 9.61 10.82 1.39
C ASP A 87 10.19 11.05 0.00
N TYR A 88 11.25 10.32 -0.29
CA TYR A 88 11.87 10.31 -1.61
C TYR A 88 10.93 9.67 -2.65
N PRO A 89 10.82 10.24 -3.87
CA PRO A 89 10.03 9.64 -4.94
C PRO A 89 10.63 8.30 -5.36
N VAL A 90 9.77 7.41 -5.86
CA VAL A 90 10.17 6.11 -6.44
C VAL A 90 11.21 6.35 -7.55
N GLY A 91 12.24 5.51 -7.57
CA GLY A 91 13.39 5.63 -8.48
C GLY A 91 14.53 6.49 -7.95
N SER A 92 14.36 7.21 -6.83
CA SER A 92 15.45 8.00 -6.23
C SER A 92 16.70 7.15 -6.02
N VAL A 93 17.84 7.66 -6.46
CA VAL A 93 19.16 7.13 -6.17
C VAL A 93 19.84 8.10 -5.22
N VAL A 94 20.38 7.61 -4.11
CA VAL A 94 21.12 8.43 -3.13
C VAL A 94 22.43 7.75 -2.80
N GLN A 95 23.54 8.48 -2.95
CA GLN A 95 24.83 8.02 -2.46
C GLN A 95 24.87 8.10 -0.93
N LEU A 96 25.31 7.03 -0.27
CA LEU A 96 25.52 6.98 1.17
C LEU A 96 26.96 7.38 1.52
N ILE A 97 27.91 6.64 0.96
CA ILE A 97 29.36 6.87 1.03
C ILE A 97 29.98 6.54 -0.33
N PRO A 98 31.26 6.88 -0.59
CA PRO A 98 31.93 6.42 -1.79
C PRO A 98 31.86 4.89 -1.91
N GLY A 99 31.32 4.39 -3.03
CA GLY A 99 31.12 2.95 -3.25
C GLY A 99 29.80 2.39 -2.71
N GLU A 100 28.91 3.20 -2.13
CA GLU A 100 27.59 2.74 -1.68
C GLU A 100 26.48 3.68 -2.14
N ALA A 101 25.38 3.08 -2.59
CA ALA A 101 24.18 3.80 -2.98
C ALA A 101 22.92 3.06 -2.51
N MET A 102 21.83 3.80 -2.40
CA MET A 102 20.50 3.24 -2.18
C MET A 102 19.53 3.69 -3.26
N VAL A 103 18.62 2.79 -3.65
CA VAL A 103 17.57 3.04 -4.64
C VAL A 103 16.20 2.90 -3.97
N LYS A 104 15.33 3.90 -4.18
CA LYS A 104 13.97 3.94 -3.67
C LYS A 104 13.06 3.10 -4.57
N GLN A 105 12.60 1.97 -4.06
CA GLN A 105 11.70 1.06 -4.75
C GLN A 105 10.23 1.47 -4.56
N PRO A 106 9.27 0.88 -5.31
CA PRO A 106 7.86 1.21 -5.15
C PRO A 106 7.34 0.87 -3.76
N LYS A 107 6.28 1.57 -3.35
CA LYS A 107 5.69 1.42 -2.02
C LYS A 107 5.27 -0.02 -1.75
N GLY A 108 5.68 -0.54 -0.60
CA GLY A 108 5.36 -1.91 -0.18
C GLY A 108 6.40 -2.94 -0.63
N PHE A 109 7.49 -2.52 -1.27
CA PHE A 109 8.59 -3.39 -1.67
C PHE A 109 9.35 -3.95 -0.48
N ASN A 110 9.61 -3.12 0.54
CA ASN A 110 10.23 -3.60 1.77
C ASN A 110 9.86 -2.73 2.97
N ALA A 111 9.03 -3.25 3.88
CA ALA A 111 8.58 -2.49 5.04
C ALA A 111 9.73 -2.13 6.00
N ALA A 112 10.73 -2.99 6.16
CA ALA A 112 11.81 -2.80 7.12
C ALA A 112 12.71 -1.62 6.72
N THR A 113 12.96 -1.46 5.42
CA THR A 113 13.81 -0.38 4.90
C THR A 113 13.01 0.81 4.38
N ARG A 114 11.69 0.82 4.57
CA ARG A 114 10.79 1.79 3.94
C ARG A 114 11.02 1.85 2.43
N ASP A 115 11.08 0.71 1.78
CA ASP A 115 11.27 0.52 0.34
C ASP A 115 12.63 0.97 -0.20
N TRP A 116 13.65 1.12 0.66
CA TRP A 116 15.03 1.33 0.21
C TRP A 116 15.73 0.01 -0.04
N GLU A 117 16.43 -0.07 -1.16
CA GLU A 117 17.36 -1.15 -1.45
C GLU A 117 18.79 -0.60 -1.45
N PHE A 118 19.72 -1.32 -0.84
CA PHE A 118 21.11 -0.92 -0.64
C PHE A 118 22.03 -1.66 -1.60
N PHE A 119 23.06 -0.96 -2.08
CA PHE A 119 24.04 -1.48 -3.03
C PHE A 119 25.45 -1.10 -2.60
N GLU A 120 26.31 -2.12 -2.47
CA GLU A 120 27.77 -1.95 -2.45
C GLU A 120 28.29 -2.08 -3.88
N LEU A 121 29.13 -1.13 -4.27
CA LEU A 121 29.61 -0.97 -5.63
C LEU A 121 31.13 -1.03 -5.68
N ASP A 122 31.66 -1.80 -6.62
CA ASP A 122 33.04 -1.64 -7.08
C ASP A 122 33.05 -0.54 -8.13
N VAL A 123 33.50 0.65 -7.74
CA VAL A 123 33.50 1.85 -8.61
C VAL A 123 34.79 1.91 -9.41
N ALA A 124 34.68 1.93 -10.74
CA ALA A 124 35.78 2.18 -11.67
C ALA A 124 35.52 3.45 -12.50
N LYS A 125 36.50 3.86 -13.31
CA LYS A 125 36.36 5.03 -14.19
C LYS A 125 35.29 4.82 -15.26
N GLU A 126 35.15 3.59 -15.72
CA GLU A 126 34.32 3.23 -16.88
C GLU A 126 32.90 2.78 -16.49
N GLY A 127 32.63 2.60 -15.20
CA GLY A 127 31.40 1.99 -14.69
C GLY A 127 31.54 1.51 -13.26
N SER A 128 30.43 1.17 -12.61
CA SER A 128 30.44 0.43 -11.35
C SER A 128 29.76 -0.92 -11.51
N THR A 129 30.22 -1.92 -10.76
CA THR A 129 29.57 -3.23 -10.67
C THR A 129 28.98 -3.45 -9.28
N ILE A 130 27.83 -4.12 -9.20
CA ILE A 130 27.18 -4.42 -7.93
C ILE A 130 27.92 -5.58 -7.26
N ARG A 131 28.59 -5.31 -6.14
CA ARG A 131 29.26 -6.33 -5.32
C ARG A 131 28.28 -7.04 -4.39
N LYS A 132 27.41 -6.27 -3.74
CA LYS A 132 26.36 -6.76 -2.84
C LYS A 132 25.11 -5.90 -3.01
N ARG A 133 23.94 -6.52 -2.88
CA ARG A 133 22.65 -5.82 -2.74
C ARG A 133 21.87 -6.37 -1.55
N GLY A 134 21.06 -5.55 -0.89
CA GLY A 134 20.33 -5.98 0.30
C GLY A 134 19.37 -4.94 0.89
N PHE A 135 18.83 -5.27 2.06
CA PHE A 135 17.80 -4.50 2.76
C PHE A 135 18.17 -4.29 4.22
N VAL A 136 17.92 -5.32 5.02
CA VAL A 136 18.38 -5.54 6.38
C VAL A 136 19.26 -6.79 6.29
N ASP A 137 20.48 -6.72 6.82
CA ASP A 137 21.44 -7.83 6.75
C ASP A 137 20.85 -9.18 7.21
#